data_AF-A0A4V6M2A7-F1
#
_entry.id   AF-A0A4V6M2A7-F1
#
_cell.length_a   1.000
_cell.length_b   1.000
_cell.length_c   1.000
_cell.angle_alpha   90.00
_cell.angle_beta   90.00
_cell.angle_gamma   90.00
#
_symmetry.space_group_name_H-M   'P 1'
#
loop_
_entity.id
_entity.type
_entity.pdbx_description
1 polymer ?
#
loop_
_entity_poly.entity_id
_entity_poly.type
_entity_poly.pdbx_seq_one_letter_code
_entity_poly.pdbx_strand_id
1 'polypeptide(L)'
;MNCCHFALLAGLALLTAPAALPVEPAKAAPVRKLLYPAELRDVPPILQPHVERLLAADQKPIDPAAAKCGGVYARILSKQYAIDGGKLKAGGWLGSRPFVFLTVPEVAYGRDLLGVLAAIGYDLEDILEIEKGVEKVAVVFTFPEKVKGCEAHDGAAADAWAERVYPTTWNNVLGLVDRMAADKARWIAVRPDGGGFVPTKLQLRSEKELSFLLGFPDEGKKRVATTDYAALREVGGSDWAYRQLIERLLGASEHFRGDGKTKLTLAGRRKPRAGFPEFLGPNTELKDLPAVAVVSLGTLRIEE
;
A
#
# COMPACT_ATOMS: atom_id res chain seq x y z
N MET A 1 -80.62 30.32 -19.46
CA MET A 1 -79.21 30.80 -19.45
C MET A 1 -78.64 30.40 -18.10
N ASN A 2 -77.90 29.29 -18.09
CA ASN A 2 -77.57 28.54 -16.88
C ASN A 2 -76.20 28.97 -16.33
N CYS A 3 -76.19 29.42 -15.07
CA CYS A 3 -74.99 29.59 -14.26
C CYS A 3 -74.52 28.22 -13.75
N CYS A 4 -73.27 27.84 -14.07
CA CYS A 4 -72.64 26.63 -13.54
C CYS A 4 -71.91 26.95 -12.21
N HIS A 5 -72.29 26.20 -11.16
CA HIS A 5 -71.54 26.08 -9.90
C HIS A 5 -70.31 25.19 -10.11
N PHE A 6 -69.13 25.64 -9.68
CA PHE A 6 -67.96 24.80 -9.47
C PHE A 6 -67.84 24.49 -7.97
N ALA A 7 -67.94 23.20 -7.62
CA ALA A 7 -67.66 22.68 -6.29
C ALA A 7 -66.16 22.36 -6.15
N LEU A 8 -65.55 22.86 -5.08
CA LEU A 8 -64.21 22.53 -4.61
C LEU A 8 -64.19 21.11 -4.00
N LEU A 9 -63.25 20.27 -4.44
CA LEU A 9 -62.88 19.01 -3.76
C LEU A 9 -61.46 19.16 -3.23
N ALA A 10 -61.33 19.24 -1.89
CA ALA A 10 -60.07 19.21 -1.17
C ALA A 10 -59.63 17.76 -0.96
N GLY A 11 -58.56 17.34 -1.65
CA GLY A 11 -57.89 16.06 -1.41
C GLY A 11 -56.80 16.20 -0.36
N LEU A 12 -56.99 15.58 0.81
CA LEU A 12 -55.94 15.36 1.80
C LEU A 12 -54.89 14.38 1.24
N ALA A 13 -53.69 14.86 0.94
CA ALA A 13 -52.53 14.01 0.70
C ALA A 13 -51.77 13.82 2.02
N LEU A 14 -51.93 12.64 2.64
CA LEU A 14 -51.11 12.18 3.76
C LEU A 14 -49.70 11.88 3.25
N LEU A 15 -48.75 12.79 3.55
CA LEU A 15 -47.32 12.57 3.38
C LEU A 15 -46.84 11.57 4.46
N THR A 16 -46.71 10.30 4.09
CA THR A 16 -45.96 9.33 4.89
C THR A 16 -44.47 9.63 4.78
N ALA A 17 -43.86 10.10 5.87
CA ALA A 17 -42.41 10.27 5.96
C ALA A 17 -41.71 8.91 5.72
N PRO A 18 -40.62 8.85 4.94
CA PRO A 18 -39.86 7.62 4.78
C PRO A 18 -39.27 7.22 6.13
N ALA A 19 -39.53 5.98 6.55
CA ALA A 19 -38.96 5.38 7.74
C ALA A 19 -37.43 5.52 7.68
N ALA A 20 -36.86 6.23 8.66
CA ALA A 20 -35.42 6.32 8.83
C ALA A 20 -34.89 4.89 9.01
N LEU A 21 -34.01 4.45 8.09
CA LEU A 21 -33.30 3.19 8.24
C LEU A 21 -32.57 3.18 9.59
N PRO A 22 -32.58 2.06 10.33
CA PRO A 22 -31.86 1.96 11.58
C PRO A 22 -30.37 2.28 11.33
N VAL A 23 -29.88 3.30 12.03
CA VAL A 23 -28.45 3.63 12.05
C VAL A 23 -27.77 2.48 12.78
N GLU A 24 -27.06 1.64 12.01
CA GLU A 24 -26.21 0.59 12.55
C GLU A 24 -25.26 1.22 13.58
N PRO A 25 -25.19 0.70 14.82
CA PRO A 25 -24.26 1.24 15.81
C PRO A 25 -22.84 1.17 15.24
N ALA A 26 -22.11 2.27 15.31
CA ALA A 26 -20.74 2.34 14.82
C ALA A 26 -19.93 1.19 15.47
N LYS A 27 -19.51 0.22 14.66
CA LYS A 27 -18.63 -0.88 15.09
C LYS A 27 -17.45 -0.24 15.81
N ALA A 28 -17.25 -0.59 17.09
CA ALA A 28 -16.14 -0.07 17.88
C ALA A 28 -14.83 -0.31 17.12
N ALA A 29 -13.92 0.67 17.13
CA ALA A 29 -12.66 0.52 16.41
C ALA A 29 -11.89 -0.71 16.94
N PRO A 30 -11.11 -1.40 16.10
CA PRO A 30 -10.37 -2.58 16.53
C PRO A 30 -9.40 -2.21 17.67
N VAL A 31 -9.44 -2.98 18.76
CA VAL A 31 -8.47 -2.83 19.85
C VAL A 31 -7.10 -3.28 19.34
N ARG A 32 -6.16 -2.34 19.26
CA ARG A 32 -4.79 -2.60 18.83
C ARG A 32 -3.84 -2.71 20.00
N LYS A 33 -2.74 -3.42 19.77
CA LYS A 33 -1.68 -3.58 20.76
C LYS A 33 -0.34 -3.12 20.19
N LEU A 34 0.40 -2.34 20.96
CA LEU A 34 1.81 -2.08 20.70
C LEU A 34 2.61 -3.36 20.98
N LEU A 35 3.34 -3.84 19.97
CA LEU A 35 4.16 -5.06 20.07
C LEU A 35 5.65 -4.74 20.25
N TYR A 36 6.10 -3.60 19.72
CA TYR A 36 7.46 -3.12 19.90
C TYR A 36 7.51 -1.59 19.76
N PRO A 37 8.28 -0.87 20.58
CA PRO A 37 8.81 -1.33 21.87
C PRO A 37 7.68 -1.77 22.82
N ALA A 38 8.00 -2.43 23.94
CA ALA A 38 6.98 -3.01 24.81
C ALA A 38 6.03 -1.97 25.43
N GLU A 39 6.56 -0.77 25.71
CA GLU A 39 5.84 0.31 26.37
C GLU A 39 5.78 1.56 25.48
N LEU A 40 4.67 2.29 25.55
CA LEU A 40 4.45 3.50 24.74
C LEU A 40 5.50 4.59 25.02
N ARG A 41 5.96 4.71 26.27
CA ARG A 41 6.99 5.67 26.68
C ARG A 41 8.34 5.44 26.00
N ASP A 42 8.60 4.21 25.55
CA ASP A 42 9.84 3.82 24.88
C ASP A 42 9.76 4.05 23.35
N VAL A 43 8.57 4.38 22.83
CA VAL A 43 8.39 4.72 21.41
C VAL A 43 9.17 6.01 21.11
N PRO A 44 10.01 6.04 20.06
CA PRO A 44 10.72 7.25 19.67
C PRO A 44 9.78 8.45 19.51
N PRO A 45 10.14 9.65 19.99
CA PRO A 45 9.24 10.81 20.01
C PRO A 45 8.61 11.16 18.65
N ILE A 46 9.35 11.00 17.56
CA ILE A 46 8.85 11.24 16.20
C ILE A 46 7.72 10.30 15.79
N LEU A 47 7.63 9.11 16.39
CA LEU A 47 6.62 8.11 16.09
C LEU A 47 5.44 8.15 17.06
N GLN A 48 5.59 8.73 18.25
CA GLN A 48 4.56 8.73 19.31
C GLN A 48 3.20 9.22 18.81
N PRO A 49 3.07 10.38 18.12
CA PRO A 49 1.77 10.86 17.63
C PRO A 49 1.09 9.88 16.67
N HIS A 50 1.87 9.11 15.90
CA HIS A 50 1.35 8.13 14.97
C HIS A 50 0.92 6.85 15.68
N VAL A 51 1.73 6.38 16.64
CA VAL A 51 1.45 5.16 17.42
C VAL A 51 0.24 5.36 18.34
N GLU A 52 0.13 6.48 19.04
CA GLU A 52 -1.02 6.79 19.89
C GLU A 52 -2.33 6.76 19.12
N ARG A 53 -2.35 7.37 17.93
CA ARG A 53 -3.52 7.36 17.04
C ARG A 53 -3.85 5.99 16.47
N LEU A 54 -2.85 5.12 16.28
CA LEU A 54 -3.10 3.74 15.90
C LEU A 54 -3.75 2.95 17.04
N LEU A 55 -3.39 3.23 18.29
CA LEU A 55 -3.90 2.54 19.48
C LEU A 55 -5.26 3.08 19.97
N ALA A 56 -5.61 4.33 19.62
CA ALA A 56 -6.85 4.97 20.03
C ALA A 56 -8.09 4.26 19.46
N ALA A 57 -8.97 3.81 20.37
CA ALA A 57 -10.18 3.05 20.05
C ALA A 57 -11.34 3.91 19.48
N ASP A 58 -11.23 5.23 19.55
CA ASP A 58 -12.20 6.20 19.02
C ASP A 58 -11.70 6.91 17.75
N GLN A 59 -10.51 6.56 17.27
CA GLN A 59 -9.93 7.15 16.08
C GLN A 59 -10.81 6.85 14.86
N LYS A 60 -11.22 7.90 14.15
CA LYS A 60 -11.94 7.78 12.87
C LYS A 60 -10.98 7.61 11.69
N PRO A 61 -11.38 6.89 10.64
CA PRO A 61 -10.66 6.85 9.37
C PRO A 61 -10.41 8.25 8.81
N ILE A 62 -9.18 8.54 8.40
CA ILE A 62 -8.85 9.78 7.68
C ILE A 62 -9.17 9.61 6.19
N ASP A 63 -9.65 10.67 5.55
CA ASP A 63 -9.69 10.80 4.10
C ASP A 63 -8.26 10.66 3.50
N PRO A 64 -8.02 9.74 2.55
CA PRO A 64 -6.72 9.60 1.90
C PRO A 64 -6.15 10.90 1.32
N ALA A 65 -7.00 11.83 0.85
CA ALA A 65 -6.56 13.12 0.32
C ALA A 65 -5.93 14.04 1.39
N ALA A 66 -6.23 13.82 2.67
CA ALA A 66 -5.65 14.59 3.78
C ALA A 66 -4.31 13.99 4.27
N ALA A 67 -3.94 12.80 3.83
CA ALA A 67 -2.72 12.13 4.25
C ALA A 67 -1.50 12.76 3.56
N LYS A 68 -0.43 13.00 4.33
CA LYS A 68 0.80 13.68 3.84
C LYS A 68 2.03 12.87 4.20
N CYS A 69 3.05 12.91 3.34
CA CYS A 69 4.38 12.40 3.69
C CYS A 69 5.05 13.35 4.68
N GLY A 70 5.24 12.89 5.92
CA GLY A 70 5.95 13.63 6.97
C GLY A 70 7.33 13.05 7.31
N GLY A 71 7.88 12.17 6.46
CA GLY A 71 9.11 11.42 6.77
C GLY A 71 8.89 10.20 7.69
N VAL A 72 7.65 9.95 8.10
CA VAL A 72 7.22 8.73 8.79
C VAL A 72 6.48 7.85 7.80
N TYR A 73 6.89 6.58 7.74
CA TYR A 73 6.36 5.59 6.82
C TYR A 73 5.74 4.42 7.58
N ALA A 74 4.85 3.72 6.90
CA ALA A 74 4.26 2.48 7.37
C ALA A 74 4.43 1.37 6.34
N ARG A 75 4.71 0.16 6.85
CA ARG A 75 4.67 -1.09 6.08
C ARG A 75 3.78 -2.10 6.79
N ILE A 76 2.89 -2.75 6.05
CA ILE A 76 2.06 -3.83 6.58
C ILE A 76 2.76 -5.16 6.29
N LEU A 77 3.00 -5.93 7.34
CA LEU A 77 3.69 -7.22 7.28
C LEU A 77 2.92 -8.28 8.05
N SER A 78 3.16 -9.55 7.75
CA SER A 78 2.80 -10.63 8.66
C SER A 78 3.67 -10.55 9.92
N LYS A 79 3.08 -10.70 11.10
CA LYS A 79 3.78 -10.55 12.39
C LYS A 79 5.05 -11.39 12.47
N GLN A 80 5.00 -12.62 11.95
CA GLN A 80 6.13 -13.55 11.94
C GLN A 80 7.39 -13.04 11.22
N TYR A 81 7.29 -11.98 10.42
CA TYR A 81 8.44 -11.34 9.75
C TYR A 81 8.98 -10.14 10.52
N ALA A 82 8.22 -9.59 11.47
CA ALA A 82 8.58 -8.38 12.20
C ALA A 82 8.93 -8.63 13.67
N ILE A 83 8.21 -9.54 14.34
CA ILE A 83 8.32 -9.78 15.78
C ILE A 83 8.61 -11.25 16.06
N ASP A 84 9.53 -11.49 16.99
CA ASP A 84 9.81 -12.80 17.60
C ASP A 84 10.03 -12.62 19.11
N GLY A 85 9.28 -13.35 19.93
CA GLY A 85 9.37 -13.24 21.40
C GLY A 85 9.17 -11.82 21.97
N GLY A 86 8.36 -10.97 21.33
CA GLY A 86 8.13 -9.58 21.75
C GLY A 86 9.28 -8.61 21.42
N LYS A 87 10.29 -9.06 20.67
CA LYS A 87 11.37 -8.24 20.14
C LYS A 87 11.26 -8.17 18.62
N LEU A 88 11.98 -7.22 18.01
CA LEU A 88 12.17 -7.26 16.57
C LEU A 88 12.82 -8.59 16.16
N LYS A 89 12.28 -9.21 15.11
CA LYS A 89 12.82 -10.46 14.59
C LYS A 89 14.25 -10.26 14.10
N ALA A 90 15.16 -11.13 14.53
CA ALA A 90 16.53 -11.15 14.02
C ALA A 90 16.51 -11.43 12.50
N GLY A 91 17.15 -10.56 11.72
CA GLY A 91 17.10 -10.62 10.26
C GLY A 91 15.71 -10.34 9.68
N GLY A 92 14.81 -9.68 10.42
CA GLY A 92 13.56 -9.14 9.88
C GLY A 92 13.83 -7.92 8.99
N TRP A 93 13.18 -7.87 7.83
CA TRP A 93 13.30 -6.78 6.84
C TRP A 93 11.95 -6.13 6.57
N LEU A 94 11.96 -4.89 6.07
CA LEU A 94 10.75 -4.24 5.56
C LEU A 94 10.11 -4.99 4.37
N GLY A 95 10.86 -5.85 3.68
CA GLY A 95 10.34 -6.74 2.66
C GLY A 95 11.38 -7.69 2.07
N SER A 96 11.05 -8.30 0.93
CA SER A 96 11.85 -9.34 0.27
C SER A 96 12.49 -8.90 -1.05
N ARG A 97 12.54 -7.59 -1.31
CA ARG A 97 13.02 -6.95 -2.54
C ARG A 97 13.93 -5.77 -2.18
N PRO A 98 14.89 -5.37 -3.04
CA PRO A 98 15.83 -4.28 -2.74
C PRO A 98 15.14 -2.94 -2.45
N PHE A 99 13.97 -2.74 -3.06
CA PHE A 99 13.08 -1.64 -2.77
C PHE A 99 11.71 -2.19 -2.42
N VAL A 100 11.03 -1.51 -1.51
CA VAL A 100 9.74 -1.95 -0.97
C VAL A 100 8.71 -0.84 -1.10
N PHE A 101 7.47 -1.25 -1.37
CA PHE A 101 6.33 -0.35 -1.34
C PHE A 101 6.04 0.09 0.09
N LEU A 102 5.89 1.39 0.30
CA LEU A 102 5.62 2.02 1.59
C LEU A 102 4.38 2.89 1.46
N THR A 103 3.76 3.17 2.59
CA THR A 103 2.70 4.18 2.67
C THR A 103 2.89 4.98 3.96
N VAL A 104 1.86 5.71 4.36
CA VAL A 104 1.85 6.54 5.56
C VAL A 104 1.01 5.88 6.66
N PRO A 105 1.31 6.09 7.96
CA PRO A 105 0.56 5.47 9.07
C PRO A 105 -0.95 5.75 9.05
N GLU A 106 -1.36 6.89 8.50
CA GLU A 106 -2.75 7.35 8.34
C GLU A 106 -3.64 6.35 7.61
N VAL A 107 -3.05 5.49 6.78
CA VAL A 107 -3.77 4.40 6.11
C VAL A 107 -4.48 3.51 7.13
N ALA A 108 -3.89 3.32 8.31
CA ALA A 108 -4.41 2.42 9.33
C ALA A 108 -5.25 3.12 10.40
N TYR A 109 -5.32 4.44 10.49
CA TYR A 109 -6.09 5.09 11.55
C TYR A 109 -7.58 4.75 11.46
N GLY A 110 -8.16 4.26 12.55
CA GLY A 110 -9.59 3.94 12.66
C GLY A 110 -10.12 2.83 11.74
N ARG A 111 -9.25 2.11 11.02
CA ARG A 111 -9.65 1.02 10.11
C ARG A 111 -9.42 -0.35 10.75
N ASP A 112 -10.29 -1.31 10.48
CA ASP A 112 -10.01 -2.72 10.72
C ASP A 112 -9.01 -3.27 9.70
N LEU A 113 -8.52 -4.50 9.92
CA LEU A 113 -7.51 -5.09 9.05
C LEU A 113 -7.97 -5.16 7.59
N LEU A 114 -9.25 -5.50 7.35
CA LEU A 114 -9.82 -5.54 6.01
C LEU A 114 -9.76 -4.16 5.35
N GLY A 115 -10.18 -3.12 6.07
CA GLY A 115 -10.10 -1.74 5.61
C GLY A 115 -8.67 -1.25 5.38
N VAL A 116 -7.69 -1.72 6.17
CA VAL A 116 -6.27 -1.42 5.94
C VAL A 116 -5.77 -2.06 4.66
N LEU A 117 -5.98 -3.38 4.49
CA LEU A 117 -5.51 -4.12 3.32
C LEU A 117 -6.12 -3.59 2.03
N ALA A 118 -7.43 -3.28 2.05
CA ALA A 118 -8.09 -2.65 0.91
C ALA A 118 -7.60 -1.22 0.64
N ALA A 119 -7.18 -0.49 1.68
CA ALA A 119 -6.65 0.87 1.53
C ALA A 119 -5.22 0.89 0.94
N ILE A 120 -4.46 -0.20 1.10
CA ILE A 120 -3.13 -0.38 0.49
C ILE A 120 -3.20 -1.15 -0.85
N GLY A 121 -4.39 -1.36 -1.40
CA GLY A 121 -4.57 -1.89 -2.75
C GLY A 121 -4.45 -3.42 -2.87
N TYR A 122 -4.86 -4.17 -1.84
CA TYR A 122 -5.12 -5.60 -1.98
C TYR A 122 -6.57 -5.81 -2.39
N ASP A 123 -6.80 -6.71 -3.34
CA ASP A 123 -8.16 -7.11 -3.72
C ASP A 123 -8.85 -7.87 -2.56
N LEU A 124 -10.17 -7.76 -2.47
CA LEU A 124 -10.95 -8.55 -1.51
C LEU A 124 -10.77 -10.05 -1.69
N GLU A 125 -10.76 -10.54 -2.93
CA GLU A 125 -10.59 -11.97 -3.18
C GLU A 125 -9.23 -12.45 -2.67
N ASP A 126 -8.15 -11.73 -3.01
CA ASP A 126 -6.80 -12.01 -2.51
C ASP A 126 -6.71 -11.94 -0.98
N ILE A 127 -7.37 -10.95 -0.36
CA ILE A 127 -7.41 -10.79 1.10
C ILE A 127 -8.06 -12.02 1.75
N LEU A 128 -9.19 -12.49 1.21
CA LEU A 128 -9.95 -13.60 1.79
C LEU A 128 -9.25 -14.94 1.57
N GLU A 129 -8.55 -15.12 0.45
CA GLU A 129 -7.83 -16.35 0.12
C GLU A 129 -6.49 -16.46 0.86
N ILE A 130 -5.67 -15.41 0.84
CA ILE A 130 -4.27 -15.47 1.28
C ILE A 130 -4.10 -14.98 2.72
N GLU A 131 -4.88 -14.00 3.16
CA GLU A 131 -4.63 -13.29 4.42
C GLU A 131 -5.52 -13.76 5.58
N LYS A 132 -6.42 -14.72 5.32
CA LYS A 132 -7.24 -15.37 6.36
C LYS A 132 -6.37 -16.07 7.39
N GLY A 133 -6.62 -15.80 8.67
CA GLY A 133 -5.88 -16.43 9.77
C GLY A 133 -4.45 -15.91 9.98
N VAL A 134 -3.94 -15.03 9.10
CA VAL A 134 -2.61 -14.45 9.22
C VAL A 134 -2.64 -13.20 10.10
N GLU A 135 -1.88 -13.19 11.19
CA GLU A 135 -1.73 -11.99 12.03
C GLU A 135 -0.87 -10.94 11.32
N LYS A 136 -1.41 -9.73 11.17
CA LYS A 136 -0.76 -8.61 10.50
C LYS A 136 -0.35 -7.53 11.49
N VAL A 137 0.69 -6.79 11.13
CA VAL A 137 1.23 -5.67 11.90
C VAL A 137 1.50 -4.48 10.99
N ALA A 138 1.36 -3.28 11.56
CA ALA A 138 1.90 -2.05 10.97
C ALA A 138 3.28 -1.80 11.60
N VAL A 139 4.32 -1.85 10.77
CA VAL A 139 5.65 -1.34 11.12
C VAL A 139 5.68 0.14 10.76
N VAL A 140 5.75 1.00 11.77
CA VAL A 140 5.80 2.47 11.64
C VAL A 140 7.22 2.92 11.94
N PHE A 141 7.83 3.67 11.03
CA PHE A 141 9.27 3.93 11.11
C PHE A 141 9.69 5.22 10.39
N THR A 142 10.93 5.63 10.65
CA THR A 142 11.66 6.61 9.83
C THR A 142 12.91 5.97 9.24
N PHE A 143 13.40 6.49 8.12
CA PHE A 143 14.69 6.08 7.57
C PHE A 143 15.85 6.81 8.25
N PRO A 144 17.08 6.26 8.19
CA PRO A 144 18.31 6.99 8.56
C PRO A 144 18.44 8.31 7.79
N GLU A 145 19.06 9.33 8.39
CA GLU A 145 19.18 10.69 7.80
C GLU A 145 19.79 10.72 6.39
N LYS A 146 20.66 9.75 6.05
CA LYS A 146 21.23 9.62 4.71
C LYS A 146 20.18 9.34 3.63
N VAL A 147 19.05 8.72 3.99
CA VAL A 147 17.97 8.42 3.05
C VAL A 147 17.06 9.65 2.96
N LYS A 148 17.07 10.32 1.82
CA LYS A 148 16.27 11.53 1.60
C LYS A 148 14.84 11.17 1.19
N GLY A 149 13.86 11.74 1.90
CA GLY A 149 12.44 11.54 1.62
C GLY A 149 11.85 12.54 0.63
N CYS A 150 10.81 12.12 -0.11
CA CYS A 150 9.69 12.93 -0.58
C CYS A 150 9.93 14.23 -1.37
N GLU A 151 11.14 14.50 -1.88
CA GLU A 151 11.33 15.46 -2.95
C GLU A 151 10.85 14.83 -4.27
N ALA A 152 9.81 15.42 -4.87
CA ALA A 152 9.23 14.94 -6.11
C ALA A 152 10.24 15.09 -7.26
N HIS A 153 10.92 14.01 -7.60
CA HIS A 153 11.66 13.90 -8.84
C HIS A 153 11.01 12.79 -9.66
N ASP A 154 10.06 13.16 -10.52
CA ASP A 154 9.49 12.23 -11.48
C ASP A 154 10.52 11.94 -12.57
N GLY A 155 11.05 10.71 -12.61
CA GLY A 155 12.02 10.27 -13.62
C GLY A 155 13.44 10.84 -13.50
N ALA A 156 13.68 11.90 -12.70
CA ALA A 156 15.01 12.46 -12.49
C ALA A 156 15.72 11.78 -11.30
N ALA A 157 16.38 10.66 -11.56
CA ALA A 157 17.20 9.99 -10.56
C ALA A 157 18.45 10.84 -10.26
N ALA A 158 18.41 11.59 -9.16
CA ALA A 158 19.55 12.30 -8.59
C ALA A 158 20.72 11.33 -8.26
N ASP A 159 21.91 11.90 -8.05
CA ASP A 159 23.03 11.17 -7.44
C ASP A 159 22.59 10.55 -6.10
N ALA A 160 23.09 9.35 -5.80
CA ALA A 160 22.66 8.50 -4.67
C ALA A 160 21.18 8.05 -4.72
N TRP A 161 20.67 7.64 -5.89
CA TRP A 161 19.31 7.12 -6.06
C TRP A 161 18.94 5.96 -5.10
N ALA A 162 19.94 5.20 -4.64
CA ALA A 162 19.75 4.11 -3.68
C ALA A 162 19.38 4.59 -2.26
N GLU A 163 19.56 5.87 -1.96
CA GLU A 163 19.36 6.48 -0.65
C GLU A 163 18.18 7.48 -0.70
N ARG A 164 17.10 7.09 -1.39
CA ARG A 164 15.93 7.95 -1.57
C ARG A 164 14.62 7.18 -1.47
N VAL A 165 13.58 7.91 -1.03
CA VAL A 165 12.19 7.45 -1.09
C VAL A 165 11.46 8.21 -2.20
N TYR A 166 10.88 7.46 -3.13
CA TYR A 166 10.22 7.98 -4.33
C TYR A 166 8.71 7.79 -4.24
N PRO A 167 7.88 8.72 -4.73
CA PRO A 167 6.50 8.39 -5.09
C PRO A 167 6.48 7.23 -6.08
N THR A 168 5.54 6.30 -5.95
CA THR A 168 5.42 5.14 -6.85
C THR A 168 4.78 5.51 -8.19
N THR A 169 5.42 6.40 -8.94
CA THR A 169 5.04 6.67 -10.32
C THR A 169 5.63 5.61 -11.25
N TRP A 170 5.00 5.37 -12.41
CA TRP A 170 5.60 4.50 -13.43
C TRP A 170 7.00 4.95 -13.84
N ASN A 171 7.22 6.26 -13.99
CA ASN A 171 8.53 6.80 -14.35
C ASN A 171 9.59 6.47 -13.28
N ASN A 172 9.25 6.60 -11.99
CA ASN A 172 10.16 6.26 -10.91
C ASN A 172 10.43 4.76 -10.81
N VAL A 173 9.39 3.92 -10.96
CA VAL A 173 9.52 2.46 -11.00
C VAL A 173 10.46 2.02 -12.12
N LEU A 174 10.20 2.48 -13.34
CA LEU A 174 10.96 2.10 -14.52
C LEU A 174 12.39 2.64 -14.46
N GLY A 175 12.56 3.90 -14.05
CA GLY A 175 13.87 4.51 -13.85
C GLY A 175 14.70 3.78 -12.80
N LEU A 176 14.09 3.34 -11.70
CA LEU A 176 14.76 2.57 -10.66
C LEU A 176 15.24 1.20 -11.18
N VAL A 177 14.40 0.53 -11.97
CA VAL A 177 14.74 -0.75 -12.61
C VAL A 177 15.88 -0.57 -13.59
N ASP A 178 15.85 0.46 -14.43
CA ASP A 178 16.92 0.76 -15.38
C ASP A 178 18.26 1.03 -14.65
N ARG A 179 18.22 1.75 -13.51
CA ARG A 179 19.41 2.00 -12.68
C ARG A 179 19.95 0.72 -12.03
N MET A 180 19.08 -0.12 -11.48
CA MET A 180 19.48 -1.42 -10.94
C MET A 180 20.06 -2.33 -12.02
N ALA A 181 19.51 -2.29 -13.23
CA ALA A 181 19.98 -3.08 -14.35
C ALA A 181 21.33 -2.61 -14.90
N ALA A 182 21.58 -1.29 -14.90
CA ALA A 182 22.88 -0.71 -15.24
C ALA A 182 24.01 -1.13 -14.29
N ASP A 183 23.71 -1.36 -13.01
CA ASP A 183 24.64 -1.89 -12.00
C ASP A 183 24.27 -3.34 -11.62
N LYS A 184 24.25 -4.21 -12.64
CA LYS A 184 23.90 -5.65 -12.53
C LYS A 184 24.64 -6.33 -11.37
N ALA A 185 25.93 -6.09 -11.21
CA ALA A 185 26.76 -6.77 -10.23
C ALA A 185 26.25 -6.54 -8.79
N ARG A 186 25.85 -5.30 -8.50
CA ARG A 186 25.32 -4.92 -7.20
C ARG A 186 23.87 -5.37 -7.01
N TRP A 187 22.99 -5.15 -7.99
CA TRP A 187 21.55 -5.19 -7.76
C TRP A 187 20.83 -6.41 -8.34
N ILE A 188 21.47 -7.21 -9.18
CA ILE A 188 20.83 -8.34 -9.86
C ILE A 188 21.42 -9.67 -9.39
N ALA A 189 20.54 -10.63 -9.15
CA ALA A 189 20.85 -12.03 -8.98
C ALA A 189 20.05 -12.85 -9.99
N VAL A 190 20.74 -13.58 -10.87
CA VAL A 190 20.11 -14.57 -11.75
C VAL A 190 20.14 -15.92 -11.02
N ARG A 191 18.94 -16.43 -10.69
CA ARG A 191 18.73 -17.64 -9.87
C ARG A 191 17.63 -18.50 -10.49
N PRO A 192 17.97 -19.49 -11.32
CA PRO A 192 17.00 -20.38 -11.95
C PRO A 192 16.23 -21.25 -10.95
N ASP A 193 16.86 -21.61 -9.83
CA ASP A 193 16.28 -22.55 -8.86
C ASP A 193 15.51 -21.87 -7.72
N GLY A 194 15.19 -20.58 -7.84
CA GLY A 194 14.46 -19.84 -6.81
C GLY A 194 15.22 -19.68 -5.48
N GLY A 195 16.56 -19.75 -5.53
CA GLY A 195 17.43 -19.78 -4.35
C GLY A 195 17.15 -18.68 -3.33
N GLY A 196 17.44 -18.99 -2.05
CA GLY A 196 16.93 -18.37 -0.81
C GLY A 196 16.82 -16.84 -0.69
N PHE A 197 16.31 -16.40 0.46
CA PHE A 197 15.97 -14.99 0.74
C PHE A 197 17.16 -14.04 0.49
N VAL A 198 17.03 -13.18 -0.53
CA VAL A 198 18.00 -12.10 -0.85
C VAL A 198 17.24 -10.79 -0.99
N PRO A 199 17.04 -10.05 0.11
CA PRO A 199 16.27 -8.82 0.13
C PRO A 199 16.98 -7.64 -0.52
N THR A 200 18.24 -7.79 -0.90
CA THR A 200 19.10 -6.71 -1.42
C THR A 200 19.30 -6.74 -2.95
N LYS A 201 18.72 -7.73 -3.65
CA LYS A 201 18.86 -7.88 -5.11
C LYS A 201 17.54 -8.26 -5.79
N LEU A 202 17.35 -7.77 -7.00
CA LEU A 202 16.34 -8.26 -7.92
C LEU A 202 16.65 -9.70 -8.33
N GLN A 203 15.65 -10.57 -8.20
CA GLN A 203 15.79 -12.00 -8.50
C GLN A 203 15.18 -12.31 -9.87
N LEU A 204 16.05 -12.57 -10.84
CA LEU A 204 15.68 -13.01 -12.17
C LEU A 204 15.82 -14.53 -12.25
N ARG A 205 14.90 -15.21 -12.93
CA ARG A 205 14.86 -16.67 -13.05
C ARG A 205 15.80 -17.19 -14.13
N SER A 206 16.31 -16.33 -15.01
CA SER A 206 17.23 -16.75 -16.07
C SER A 206 17.97 -15.56 -16.67
N GLU A 207 19.05 -15.84 -17.38
CA GLU A 207 19.71 -14.84 -18.23
C GLU A 207 18.76 -14.36 -19.34
N LYS A 208 17.80 -15.17 -19.79
CA LYS A 208 16.77 -14.74 -20.76
C LYS A 208 15.88 -13.64 -20.19
N GLU A 209 15.46 -13.73 -18.94
CA GLU A 209 14.69 -12.65 -18.31
C GLU A 209 15.54 -11.39 -18.16
N LEU A 210 16.83 -11.53 -17.85
CA LEU A 210 17.74 -10.39 -17.78
C LEU A 210 17.89 -9.72 -19.14
N SER A 211 18.13 -10.48 -20.21
CA SER A 211 18.22 -9.96 -21.57
C SER A 211 16.92 -9.30 -22.01
N PHE A 212 15.77 -9.88 -21.64
CA PHE A 212 14.46 -9.28 -21.92
C PHE A 212 14.27 -7.95 -21.17
N LEU A 213 14.64 -7.89 -19.89
CA LEU A 213 14.58 -6.67 -19.09
C LEU A 213 15.45 -5.54 -19.69
N LEU A 214 16.71 -5.86 -20.01
CA LEU A 214 17.68 -4.92 -20.55
C LEU A 214 17.37 -4.47 -21.99
N GLY A 215 16.78 -5.36 -22.79
CA GLY A 215 16.47 -5.13 -24.20
C GLY A 215 15.06 -4.61 -24.46
N PHE A 216 14.24 -4.39 -23.43
CA PHE A 216 12.87 -3.94 -23.61
C PHE A 216 12.84 -2.47 -24.09
N PRO A 217 12.17 -2.16 -25.22
CA PRO A 217 12.27 -0.85 -25.84
C PRO A 217 11.59 0.25 -25.00
N ASP A 218 12.15 1.46 -24.99
CA ASP A 218 11.60 2.58 -24.23
C ASP A 218 10.17 2.95 -24.66
N GLU A 219 9.84 2.82 -25.94
CA GLU A 219 8.46 2.97 -26.42
C GLU A 219 7.52 1.91 -25.85
N GLY A 220 8.02 0.69 -25.62
CA GLY A 220 7.28 -0.35 -24.89
C GLY A 220 7.07 0.04 -23.43
N LYS A 221 8.11 0.58 -22.76
CA LYS A 221 8.01 1.04 -21.37
C LYS A 221 6.96 2.15 -21.23
N LYS A 222 6.92 3.11 -22.17
CA LYS A 222 5.90 4.16 -22.23
C LYS A 222 4.50 3.57 -22.38
N ARG A 223 4.29 2.61 -23.28
CA ARG A 223 2.98 1.93 -23.42
C ARG A 223 2.58 1.22 -22.14
N VAL A 224 3.47 0.48 -21.49
CA VAL A 224 3.21 -0.19 -20.21
C VAL A 224 2.81 0.81 -19.12
N ALA A 225 3.44 1.99 -19.08
CA ALA A 225 3.16 3.04 -18.09
C ALA A 225 1.81 3.76 -18.30
N THR A 226 1.30 3.77 -19.53
CA THR A 226 0.15 4.60 -19.93
C THR A 226 -1.10 3.81 -20.30
N THR A 227 -0.97 2.51 -20.55
CA THR A 227 -2.06 1.62 -20.92
C THR A 227 -2.70 1.03 -19.66
N ASP A 228 -4.02 0.91 -19.66
CA ASP A 228 -4.77 0.26 -18.58
C ASP A 228 -4.34 -1.21 -18.39
N TYR A 229 -4.38 -1.70 -17.15
CA TYR A 229 -3.96 -3.05 -16.82
C TYR A 229 -4.76 -4.12 -17.55
N ALA A 230 -6.09 -3.98 -17.61
CA ALA A 230 -6.96 -4.94 -18.26
C ALA A 230 -6.69 -4.96 -19.77
N ALA A 231 -6.47 -3.80 -20.37
CA ALA A 231 -6.11 -3.70 -21.79
C ALA A 231 -4.75 -4.34 -22.09
N LEU A 232 -3.72 -4.13 -21.25
CA LEU A 232 -2.43 -4.81 -21.39
C LEU A 232 -2.58 -6.34 -21.29
N ARG A 233 -3.37 -6.81 -20.32
CA ARG A 233 -3.63 -8.24 -20.10
C ARG A 233 -4.35 -8.89 -21.29
N GLU A 234 -5.36 -8.21 -21.83
CA GLU A 234 -6.16 -8.70 -22.95
C GLU A 234 -5.34 -8.78 -24.24
N VAL A 235 -4.56 -7.74 -24.56
CA VAL A 235 -3.70 -7.70 -25.74
C VAL A 235 -2.55 -8.71 -25.61
N GLY A 236 -2.01 -8.86 -24.40
CA GLY A 236 -0.90 -9.78 -24.13
C GLY A 236 0.42 -9.34 -24.77
N GLY A 237 1.22 -10.32 -25.19
CA GLY A 237 2.51 -10.08 -25.87
C GLY A 237 3.60 -9.52 -24.96
N SER A 238 4.58 -8.85 -25.56
CA SER A 238 5.80 -8.38 -24.87
C SER A 238 5.52 -7.29 -23.82
N ASP A 239 4.57 -6.39 -24.08
CA ASP A 239 4.22 -5.32 -23.14
C ASP A 239 3.61 -5.91 -21.86
N TRP A 240 2.71 -6.89 -22.00
CA TRP A 240 2.16 -7.65 -20.88
C TRP A 240 3.25 -8.45 -20.14
N ALA A 241 4.10 -9.17 -20.86
CA ALA A 241 5.18 -9.94 -20.25
C ALA A 241 6.16 -9.05 -19.46
N TYR A 242 6.43 -7.84 -19.97
CA TYR A 242 7.25 -6.85 -19.28
C TYR A 242 6.54 -6.31 -18.03
N ARG A 243 5.25 -5.98 -18.11
CA ARG A 243 4.44 -5.58 -16.96
C ARG A 243 4.50 -6.62 -15.84
N GLN A 244 4.26 -7.89 -16.15
CA GLN A 244 4.34 -9.00 -15.18
C GLN A 244 5.74 -9.19 -14.60
N LEU A 245 6.78 -8.99 -15.41
CA LEU A 245 8.17 -9.05 -14.96
C LEU A 245 8.44 -7.97 -13.90
N ILE A 246 8.07 -6.72 -14.17
CA ILE A 246 8.24 -5.61 -13.24
C ILE A 246 7.46 -5.84 -11.94
N GLU A 247 6.20 -6.30 -12.04
CA GLU A 247 5.37 -6.65 -10.88
C GLU A 247 6.05 -7.68 -9.98
N ARG A 248 6.57 -8.76 -10.57
CA ARG A 248 7.27 -9.81 -9.81
C ARG A 248 8.58 -9.31 -9.18
N LEU A 249 9.35 -8.52 -9.93
CA LEU A 249 10.66 -8.03 -9.51
C LEU A 249 10.56 -7.02 -8.36
N LEU A 250 9.54 -6.16 -8.36
CA LEU A 250 9.38 -5.12 -7.35
C LEU A 250 8.29 -5.42 -6.31
N GLY A 251 7.47 -6.44 -6.53
CA GLY A 251 6.30 -6.73 -5.70
C GLY A 251 5.17 -5.71 -5.89
N ALA A 252 5.02 -5.18 -7.11
CA ALA A 252 3.85 -4.37 -7.46
C ALA A 252 2.67 -5.30 -7.75
N SER A 253 1.46 -4.96 -7.28
CA SER A 253 0.25 -5.72 -7.57
C SER A 253 -0.40 -5.26 -8.87
N GLU A 254 -1.39 -6.02 -9.35
CA GLU A 254 -2.23 -5.60 -10.48
C GLU A 254 -2.98 -4.27 -10.23
N HIS A 255 -3.14 -3.90 -8.96
CA HIS A 255 -3.75 -2.65 -8.54
C HIS A 255 -2.77 -1.48 -8.45
N PHE A 256 -1.50 -1.71 -8.76
CA PHE A 256 -0.52 -0.66 -8.86
C PHE A 256 -0.89 0.32 -9.99
N ARG A 257 -1.14 1.57 -9.61
CA ARG A 257 -1.64 2.62 -10.52
C ARG A 257 -0.51 3.41 -11.18
N GLY A 258 0.66 3.47 -10.56
CA GLY A 258 1.77 4.26 -11.08
C GLY A 258 1.55 5.76 -11.05
N ASP A 259 0.65 6.25 -10.18
CA ASP A 259 0.38 7.69 -9.96
C ASP A 259 0.83 8.17 -8.56
N GLY A 260 1.63 7.36 -7.86
CA GLY A 260 2.10 7.65 -6.50
C GLY A 260 1.02 7.51 -5.42
N LYS A 261 -0.11 6.87 -5.74
CA LYS A 261 -1.21 6.61 -4.81
C LYS A 261 -1.69 5.16 -4.88
N THR A 262 -2.14 4.65 -3.75
CA THR A 262 -2.78 3.33 -3.70
C THR A 262 -4.09 3.31 -4.48
N LYS A 263 -4.57 2.12 -4.87
CA LYS A 263 -5.95 1.92 -5.35
C LYS A 263 -6.79 1.48 -4.15
N LEU A 264 -7.85 2.20 -3.82
CA LEU A 264 -8.80 1.75 -2.80
C LEU A 264 -9.71 0.68 -3.40
N THR A 265 -9.61 -0.57 -2.94
CA THR A 265 -10.40 -1.69 -3.47
C THR A 265 -11.80 -1.82 -2.84
N LEU A 266 -12.00 -1.25 -1.65
CA LEU A 266 -13.30 -1.19 -0.95
C LEU A 266 -14.08 0.12 -1.14
N ALA A 267 -13.76 0.95 -2.13
CA ALA A 267 -14.45 2.22 -2.32
C ALA A 267 -15.92 1.99 -2.75
N GLY A 268 -16.87 2.47 -1.92
CA GLY A 268 -18.30 2.39 -2.22
C GLY A 268 -18.65 3.02 -3.59
N ARG A 269 -19.70 2.50 -4.23
CA ARG A 269 -20.12 2.74 -5.63
C ARG A 269 -20.31 4.20 -6.09
N ARG A 270 -20.11 5.23 -5.25
CA ARG A 270 -20.55 6.60 -5.55
C ARG A 270 -19.50 7.56 -6.12
N LYS A 271 -18.19 7.42 -5.92
CA LYS A 271 -17.12 8.14 -6.67
C LYS A 271 -15.76 7.45 -6.48
N PRO A 272 -14.85 7.45 -7.47
CA PRO A 272 -13.47 7.06 -7.24
C PRO A 272 -12.86 7.97 -6.16
N ARG A 273 -12.48 7.37 -5.02
CA ARG A 273 -11.79 8.07 -3.95
C ARG A 273 -10.30 8.07 -4.26
N ALA A 274 -9.63 9.20 -4.01
CA ALA A 274 -8.17 9.25 -4.06
C ALA A 274 -7.58 8.19 -3.12
N GLY A 275 -6.51 7.52 -3.52
CA GLY A 275 -5.77 6.61 -2.64
C GLY A 275 -4.83 7.32 -1.69
N PHE A 276 -4.22 6.55 -0.79
CA PHE A 276 -3.17 7.05 0.09
C PHE A 276 -1.88 7.27 -0.68
N PRO A 277 -1.02 8.21 -0.26
CA PRO A 277 0.33 8.32 -0.79
C PRO A 277 1.05 6.98 -0.69
N GLU A 278 1.68 6.58 -1.79
CA GLU A 278 2.43 5.34 -1.92
C GLU A 278 3.85 5.67 -2.39
N PHE A 279 4.83 5.00 -1.77
CA PHE A 279 6.24 5.25 -2.03
C PHE A 279 7.03 3.97 -2.28
N LEU A 280 8.16 4.09 -2.95
CA LEU A 280 9.22 3.09 -3.05
C LEU A 280 10.42 3.59 -2.26
N GLY A 281 10.81 2.85 -1.24
CA GLY A 281 12.00 3.13 -0.44
C GLY A 281 12.97 1.96 -0.45
N PRO A 282 14.25 2.20 -0.09
CA PRO A 282 15.22 1.13 0.04
C PRO A 282 14.77 0.15 1.13
N ASN A 283 15.02 -1.13 0.92
CA ASN A 283 14.74 -2.15 1.91
C ASN A 283 15.83 -2.17 2.97
N THR A 284 15.42 -2.27 4.22
CA THR A 284 16.29 -2.14 5.40
C THR A 284 15.89 -3.18 6.44
N GLU A 285 16.87 -3.71 7.17
CA GLU A 285 16.58 -4.54 8.35
C GLU A 285 15.88 -3.70 9.41
N LEU A 286 14.89 -4.29 10.09
CA LEU A 286 14.11 -3.57 11.10
C LEU A 286 14.98 -3.02 12.23
N LYS A 287 16.08 -3.70 12.56
CA LYS A 287 17.03 -3.30 13.61
C LYS A 287 17.87 -2.07 13.23
N ASP A 288 18.00 -1.79 11.92
CA ASP A 288 18.84 -0.70 11.40
C ASP A 288 18.02 0.59 11.17
N LEU A 289 16.72 0.57 11.50
CA LEU A 289 15.85 1.74 11.45
C LEU A 289 16.08 2.62 12.69
N PRO A 290 16.36 3.93 12.53
CA PRO A 290 16.64 4.82 13.65
C PRO A 290 15.44 4.99 14.60
N ALA A 291 14.23 4.91 14.05
CA ALA A 291 13.00 4.86 14.82
C ALA A 291 12.09 3.80 14.22
N VAL A 292 11.59 2.89 15.06
CA VAL A 292 10.65 1.84 14.65
C VAL A 292 9.69 1.50 15.79
N ALA A 293 8.42 1.35 15.44
CA ALA A 293 7.38 0.79 16.28
C ALA A 293 6.57 -0.24 15.49
N VAL A 294 6.07 -1.26 16.17
CA VAL A 294 5.27 -2.33 15.56
C VAL A 294 3.94 -2.40 16.30
N VAL A 295 2.84 -2.15 15.60
CA VAL A 295 1.48 -2.18 16.14
C VAL A 295 0.71 -3.34 15.51
N SER A 296 0.06 -4.15 16.34
CA SER A 296 -0.81 -5.23 15.85
C SER A 296 -2.01 -4.66 15.13
N LEU A 297 -2.30 -5.19 13.94
CA LEU A 297 -3.54 -4.94 13.19
C LEU A 297 -4.55 -6.09 13.37
N GLY A 298 -4.18 -7.14 14.10
CA GLY A 298 -5.00 -8.32 14.33
C GLY A 298 -4.96 -9.31 13.17
N THR A 299 -6.02 -10.10 13.06
CA THR A 299 -6.17 -11.19 12.08
C THR A 299 -7.57 -11.12 11.48
N LEU A 300 -7.71 -11.44 10.20
CA LEU A 300 -9.02 -11.59 9.58
C LEU A 300 -9.64 -12.92 10.01
N ARG A 301 -10.82 -12.82 10.65
CA ARG A 301 -11.67 -13.95 10.99
C ARG A 301 -12.98 -13.78 10.23
N ILE A 302 -13.38 -14.82 9.50
CA ILE A 302 -14.71 -14.92 8.91
C ILE A 302 -15.46 -15.82 9.88
N GLU A 303 -16.43 -15.26 10.60
CA GLU A 303 -17.35 -16.07 11.42
C GLU A 303 -18.25 -16.84 10.45
N GLU A 304 -18.38 -18.15 10.68
CA GLU A 304 -19.31 -19.04 9.95
C GLU A 304 -20.76 -18.81 10.39
#